data_AF-A0A2S9IST4-F1
#
_entry.id   AF-A0A2S9IST4-F1
#
_cell.length_a   1.000
_cell.length_b   1.000
_cell.length_c   1.000
_cell.angle_alpha   90.00
_cell.angle_beta   90.00
_cell.angle_gamma   90.00
#
_symmetry.space_group_name_H-M   'P 1'
#
loop_
_entity.id
_entity.type
_entity.pdbx_description
1 polymer ?
#
loop_
_entity_poly.entity_id
_entity_poly.type
_entity_poly.pdbx_seq_one_letter_code
_entity_poly.pdbx_strand_id
1 'polypeptide(L)' 'MAFLREVCRWVFDEYDIDRLWLDLLPSNVRAAALYQGLGFVEEGVMRASLRVGERRKDLVLMSLLREEWQRLGI' A
#
# COMPACT_ATOMS: atom_id res chain seq x y z
N MET A 1 3.27 4.58 11.79
CA MET A 1 2.35 3.47 12.11
C MET A 1 0.95 3.98 12.40
N ALA A 2 0.73 4.78 13.46
CA ALA A 2 -0.62 5.21 13.89
C ALA A 2 -1.50 5.84 12.79
N PHE A 3 -0.98 6.79 12.00
CA PHE A 3 -1.76 7.45 10.95
C PHE A 3 -2.29 6.47 9.88
N LEU A 4 -1.42 5.63 9.30
CA LEU A 4 -1.83 4.75 8.20
C LEU A 4 -2.79 3.66 8.67
N ARG A 5 -2.64 3.19 9.91
CA ARG A 5 -3.60 2.29 10.54
C ARG A 5 -4.97 2.93 10.66
N GLU A 6 -5.03 4.19 11.12
CA GLU A 6 -6.28 4.93 11.24
C GLU A 6 -6.94 5.16 9.88
N VAL A 7 -6.16 5.43 8.83
CA VAL A 7 -6.68 5.50 7.45
C VAL A 7 -7.28 4.15 7.02
N CYS A 8 -6.64 3.02 7.31
CA CYS A 8 -7.18 1.70 6.98
C CYS A 8 -8.48 1.43 7.75
N ARG A 9 -8.52 1.73 9.05
CA ARG A 9 -9.73 1.64 9.89
C ARG A 9 -10.85 2.49 9.29
N TRP A 10 -10.57 3.73 8.91
CA TRP A 10 -11.55 4.62 8.31
C TRP A 10 -12.08 4.07 6.98
N VAL A 11 -11.19 3.64 6.08
CA VAL A 11 -11.55 3.12 4.76
C VAL A 11 -12.36 1.82 4.84
N PHE A 12 -11.98 0.90 5.72
CA PHE A 12 -12.61 -0.43 5.80
C PHE A 12 -13.76 -0.50 6.79
N ASP A 13 -13.72 0.20 7.92
CA ASP A 13 -14.76 0.07 8.95
C ASP A 13 -15.87 1.10 8.78
N GLU A 14 -15.56 2.31 8.29
CA GLU A 14 -16.54 3.39 8.17
C GLU A 14 -17.15 3.53 6.77
N TYR A 15 -16.42 3.12 5.73
CA TYR A 15 -16.92 3.13 4.34
C TYR A 15 -16.98 1.73 3.76
N ASP A 16 -17.80 1.55 2.71
CA ASP A 16 -17.94 0.29 1.96
C ASP A 16 -16.94 0.23 0.79
N ILE A 17 -15.65 0.34 1.11
CA ILE A 17 -14.53 0.28 0.16
C ILE A 17 -13.79 -1.06 0.30
N ASP A 18 -13.80 -1.90 -0.74
CA ASP A 18 -13.23 -3.25 -0.63
C ASP A 18 -11.71 -3.33 -0.73
N ARG A 19 -11.07 -2.28 -1.27
CA ARG A 19 -9.64 -2.29 -1.57
C ARG A 19 -9.01 -0.92 -1.38
N LEU A 20 -7.89 -0.91 -0.67
CA LEU A 20 -6.97 0.22 -0.61
C LEU A 20 -5.67 -0.18 -1.32
N TRP A 21 -5.12 0.72 -2.14
CA TRP A 21 -3.86 0.47 -2.84
C TRP A 21 -2.96 1.69 -2.78
N LEU A 22 -1.67 1.43 -2.98
CA LEU A 22 -0.63 2.44 -3.05
C LEU A 22 0.47 1.96 -3.98
N ASP A 23 1.29 2.90 -4.43
CA ASP A 23 2.54 2.59 -5.09
C ASP A 23 3.72 3.18 -4.34
N LEU A 24 4.87 2.53 -4.49
CA LEU A 24 6.12 2.98 -3.90
C LEU A 24 7.31 2.73 -4.81
N LEU A 25 8.33 3.56 -4.65
CA LEU A 25 9.66 3.28 -5.21
C LEU A 25 10.21 2.01 -4.55
N PRO A 26 10.71 1.01 -5.32
CA PRO A 26 11.32 -0.20 -4.77
C PRO A 26 12.46 0.06 -3.79
N SER A 27 13.17 1.18 -3.97
CA SER A 27 14.27 1.61 -3.10
C SER A 27 13.80 2.11 -1.73
N ASN A 28 12.51 2.39 -1.53
CA ASN A 28 11.97 2.86 -0.25
C ASN A 28 11.63 1.67 0.66
N VAL A 29 12.66 0.92 1.05
CA VAL A 29 12.53 -0.29 1.88
C VAL A 29 11.84 -0.02 3.22
N ARG A 30 11.96 1.19 3.76
CA ARG A 30 11.27 1.59 5.00
C ARG A 30 9.76 1.69 4.81
N ALA A 31 9.30 2.27 3.70
CA ALA A 31 7.87 2.31 3.40
C ALA A 31 7.34 0.91 3.07
N ALA A 32 8.10 0.11 2.31
CA ALA A 32 7.74 -1.27 2.01
C ALA A 32 7.47 -2.09 3.29
N ALA A 33 8.42 -2.06 4.23
CA ALA A 33 8.28 -2.76 5.51
C ALA A 33 7.10 -2.26 6.35
N LEU A 34 6.82 -0.94 6.32
CA LEU A 34 5.66 -0.36 6.99
C LEU A 34 4.34 -0.89 6.41
N TYR A 35 4.21 -0.92 5.07
CA TYR A 35 2.99 -1.38 4.40
C TYR A 35 2.78 -2.88 4.60
N GLN A 36 3.84 -3.69 4.46
CA GLN A 36 3.81 -5.12 4.74
C GLN A 36 3.39 -5.40 6.19
N GLY A 37 3.90 -4.63 7.16
CA GLY A 37 3.52 -4.74 8.57
C GLY A 37 2.06 -4.38 8.87
N LEU A 38 1.38 -3.69 7.95
CA LEU A 38 -0.06 -3.40 8.02
C LEU A 38 -0.91 -4.38 7.20
N GLY A 39 -0.30 -5.35 6.54
CA GLY A 39 -0.99 -6.39 5.77
C GLY A 39 -1.08 -6.11 4.27
N PHE A 40 -0.49 -5.03 3.75
CA PHE A 40 -0.46 -4.80 2.30
C PHE A 40 0.37 -5.87 1.59
N VAL A 41 -0.13 -6.34 0.46
CA VAL A 41 0.46 -7.36 -0.40
C VAL A 41 0.95 -6.72 -1.70
N GLU A 42 2.11 -7.15 -2.21
CA GLU A 42 2.61 -6.74 -3.52
C GLU A 42 1.83 -7.42 -4.64
N GLU A 43 1.37 -6.63 -5.61
CA GLU A 43 0.58 -7.12 -6.75
C GLU A 43 1.33 -7.04 -8.08
N GLY A 44 2.37 -6.21 -8.18
CA GLY A 44 3.22 -6.15 -9.36
C GLY A 44 4.02 -4.87 -9.51
N VAL A 45 4.75 -4.79 -10.62
CA VAL A 45 5.65 -3.67 -10.93
C VAL A 45 5.09 -2.83 -12.08
N MET A 46 4.80 -1.57 -11.79
CA MET A 46 4.47 -0.55 -12.78
C MET A 46 5.75 -0.03 -13.44
N ARG A 47 6.13 -0.65 -14.56
CA ARG A 47 7.38 -0.34 -15.29
C ARG A 47 7.37 1.09 -15.83
N ALA A 48 8.47 1.80 -15.60
CA ALA A 48 8.68 3.19 -16.00
C ALA A 48 7.52 4.13 -15.59
N SER A 49 6.87 3.91 -14.46
CA SER A 49 5.68 4.69 -14.08
C SER A 49 6.02 6.13 -13.65
N LEU A 50 7.07 6.34 -12.86
CA LEU A 50 7.43 7.66 -12.30
C LEU A 50 8.60 8.30 -13.05
N ARG A 51 8.48 9.57 -13.46
CA ARG A 51 9.61 10.37 -13.97
C ARG A 51 10.39 10.98 -12.80
N VAL A 52 11.69 10.72 -12.72
CA VAL A 52 12.60 11.31 -11.72
C VAL A 52 13.80 11.89 -12.46
N GLY A 53 13.84 13.22 -12.58
CA GLY A 53 14.76 13.90 -13.49
C GLY A 53 14.52 13.45 -14.92
N GLU A 54 15.59 13.09 -15.63
CA GLU A 54 15.50 12.63 -17.02
C GLU A 54 15.08 11.15 -17.16
N ARG A 55 15.20 10.37 -16.08
CA ARG A 55 14.95 8.92 -16.10
C ARG A 55 13.53 8.59 -15.67
N ARG A 56 13.01 7.44 -16.12
CA ARG A 56 11.78 6.84 -15.58
C ARG A 56 12.17 5.72 -14.63
N LYS A 57 11.42 5.58 -13.54
CA LYS A 57 11.60 4.56 -12.51
C LYS A 57 10.35 3.70 -12.43
N ASP A 58 10.58 2.45 -12.07
CA ASP A 58 9.52 1.51 -11.75
C ASP A 58 8.93 1.85 -10.38
N LEU A 59 7.65 1.52 -10.22
CA LEU A 59 6.94 1.58 -8.95
C LEU A 59 6.39 0.19 -8.65
N VAL A 60 6.41 -0.22 -7.40
CA VAL A 60 5.72 -1.43 -6.94
C VAL A 60 4.31 -1.04 -6.55
N LEU A 61 3.31 -1.77 -7.05
CA LEU A 61 1.93 -1.66 -6.63
C LEU A 61 1.70 -2.61 -5.45
N MET A 62 1.09 -2.10 -4.39
CA MET A 62 0.64 -2.88 -3.25
C MET A 62 -0.82 -2.60 -2.95
N SER A 63 -1.54 -3.58 -2.40
CA SER A 63 -2.90 -3.39 -1.93
C SER A 63 -3.20 -4.14 -0.64
N LEU A 64 -4.25 -3.70 0.04
CA LEU A 64 -4.87 -4.38 1.17
C LEU A 64 -6.37 -4.47 0.88
N LEU A 65 -6.95 -5.66 1.06
CA LEU A 65 -8.38 -5.91 0.92
C LEU A 65 -9.10 -5.81 2.27
N ARG A 66 -10.38 -5.43 2.24
CA ARG A 66 -11.25 -5.36 3.42
C ARG A 66 -11.26 -6.68 4.21
N GLU A 67 -11.40 -7.80 3.52
CA GLU A 67 -11.42 -9.13 4.16
C GLU A 67 -10.10 -9.48 4.83
N GLU A 68 -8.97 -9.03 4.27
CA GLU A 68 -7.64 -9.22 4.85
C GLU A 68 -7.49 -8.38 6.13
N TRP A 69 -7.92 -7.12 6.07
CA TRP A 69 -7.95 -6.22 7.22
C TRP A 69 -8.79 -6.79 8.39
N GLN A 70 -10.02 -7.24 8.10
CA GLN A 70 -10.91 -7.80 9.12
C GLN A 70 -10.36 -9.09 9.76
N ARG A 71 -9.61 -9.91 9.01
CA ARG A 71 -8.97 -11.12 9.54
C ARG A 71 -7.78 -10.82 10.45
N LEU A 72 -7.11 -9.69 10.27
CA LEU A 72 -5.92 -9.32 11.06
C LEU A 72 -6.28 -8.81 12.46
N GLY A 73 -7.49 -8.28 12.68
CA GLY A 73 -7.99 -7.91 14.00
C GLY A 73 -7.13 -6.87 14.76
N ILE A 74 -6.46 -5.99 14.02
CA ILE A 74 -5.47 -5.00 14.50
C ILE A 74 -6.01 -3.57 14.52
#